data_AF-A0A843EYG8-F1
#
_entry.id   AF-A0A843EYG8-F1
#
_cell.length_a   1.000
_cell.length_b   1.000
_cell.length_c   1.000
_cell.angle_alpha   90.00
_cell.angle_beta   90.00
_cell.angle_gamma   90.00
#
_symmetry.space_group_name_H-M   'P 1'
#
loop_
_entity.id
_entity.type
_entity.pdbx_description
1 polymer ?
#
loop_
_entity_poly.entity_id
_entity_poly.type
_entity_poly.pdbx_seq_one_letter_code
_entity_poly.pdbx_strand_id
1 'polypeptide(L)'
;LYFYIVDGLGEAIQAKRRGFAVIISHLTSPMAYTQLYGNLSVAANLIKDYQDNPNDRTAEVLRQLIIDNDYSTNLGLSKDEVKTLSADLLISKVNSFLTAMQSTLYPLGLHALGQYWSEQDIASTVSAMLSYDYVLENNQGVINLFSELSNYYYSKGYNDLSAFEREFILNKSYDIVKSLIYWDSQTVYDLLSSQNSKFANPIFLACLELGKKYIDLINFSVKNELDVMIDGLNGRYVPVGEGGEVVIKPAVLPTGTNMFQDQSSELPTMEAWEYAKTLALLTLADLNDTTEKIIMGIWCVETARDDGALVSTVLYLLGMKPVWTDSSSAGYDDEGNPTGKKVGAMPQVIKLEDLTRPDGWAHKRIDVTVITSGLFRDLYSSQSILMDNAYRVALARSYLTMTRNATLMSNPQLKEALEAVMQSINYYGVSNEALSDNYVAQHWIEDTLYYLSVGYNATYAGECAITRIFAPPNGDYGAGISKLVSMSWTWNDTSQLADFYLGRMGNMYSKNYWGDTNPLVFLRALSNSDTIVASRNTNQYGVLDNDDFFDYWGGLSMTVEEISGKTPK
;
A
#
# COMPACT_ATOMS: atom_id res chain seq x y z
N LEU A 1 25.32 -11.03 -13.13
CA LEU A 1 24.91 -9.61 -13.09
C LEU A 1 23.52 -9.52 -13.64
N TYR A 2 22.67 -8.70 -13.05
CA TYR A 2 21.28 -8.57 -13.47
C TYR A 2 20.83 -7.12 -13.26
N PHE A 3 20.41 -6.46 -14.33
CA PHE A 3 19.79 -5.14 -14.21
C PHE A 3 18.40 -5.29 -13.60
N TYR A 4 18.08 -4.47 -12.61
CA TYR A 4 16.76 -4.47 -11.99
C TYR A 4 16.32 -3.05 -11.68
N ILE A 5 15.02 -2.79 -11.81
CA ILE A 5 14.46 -1.49 -11.52
C ILE A 5 14.62 -1.17 -10.03
N VAL A 6 15.07 0.04 -9.69
CA VAL A 6 15.45 0.40 -8.31
C VAL A 6 14.29 0.29 -7.32
N ASP A 7 13.04 0.41 -7.77
CA ASP A 7 11.86 0.27 -6.92
C ASP A 7 11.39 -1.19 -6.75
N GLY A 8 11.92 -2.13 -7.54
CA GLY A 8 11.53 -3.55 -7.59
C GLY A 8 12.21 -4.43 -6.54
N LEU A 9 12.27 -3.95 -5.30
CA LEU A 9 13.15 -4.52 -4.27
C LEU A 9 12.85 -6.00 -3.95
N GLY A 10 11.58 -6.37 -3.73
CA GLY A 10 11.22 -7.74 -3.33
C GLY A 10 11.64 -8.81 -4.35
N GLU A 11 11.52 -8.51 -5.63
CA GLU A 11 11.87 -9.43 -6.71
C GLU A 11 13.38 -9.46 -6.98
N ALA A 12 14.05 -8.30 -6.88
CA ALA A 12 15.51 -8.22 -6.96
C ALA A 12 16.17 -9.14 -5.92
N ILE A 13 15.64 -9.18 -4.70
CA ILE A 13 16.15 -10.04 -3.63
C ILE A 13 15.96 -11.53 -3.94
N GLN A 14 14.87 -11.92 -4.62
CA GLN A 14 14.75 -13.30 -5.09
C GLN A 14 15.81 -13.64 -6.13
N ALA A 15 16.07 -12.75 -7.09
CA ALA A 15 17.13 -12.96 -8.07
C ALA A 15 18.49 -13.16 -7.37
N LYS A 16 18.77 -12.44 -6.28
CA LYS A 16 19.97 -12.67 -5.44
C LYS A 16 19.95 -14.05 -4.78
N ARG A 17 18.88 -14.37 -4.05
CA ARG A 17 18.79 -15.59 -3.21
C ARG A 17 18.69 -16.88 -4.03
N ARG A 18 18.17 -16.82 -5.26
CA ARG A 18 17.91 -17.99 -6.09
C ARG A 18 18.71 -18.07 -7.38
N GLY A 19 19.08 -16.92 -7.93
CA GLY A 19 19.86 -16.82 -9.15
C GLY A 19 21.33 -16.47 -8.92
N PHE A 20 21.77 -16.31 -7.66
CA PHE A 20 23.09 -15.78 -7.30
C PHE A 20 23.38 -14.44 -8.00
N ALA A 21 22.34 -13.65 -8.24
CA ALA A 21 22.47 -12.41 -8.98
C ALA A 21 23.24 -11.37 -8.16
N VAL A 22 24.18 -10.70 -8.83
CA VAL A 22 24.66 -9.38 -8.42
C VAL A 22 23.79 -8.37 -9.14
N ILE A 23 23.00 -7.62 -8.38
CA ILE A 23 22.06 -6.66 -8.92
C ILE A 23 22.80 -5.40 -9.33
N ILE A 24 22.38 -4.81 -10.43
CA ILE A 24 22.74 -3.46 -10.84
C ILE A 24 21.42 -2.71 -10.95
N SER A 25 21.10 -1.88 -9.95
CA SER A 25 19.89 -1.07 -10.00
C SER A 25 19.94 -0.13 -11.19
N HIS A 26 18.80 0.06 -11.85
CA HIS A 26 18.62 1.12 -12.84
C HIS A 26 17.46 2.03 -12.44
N LEU A 27 17.47 3.25 -12.97
CA LEU A 27 16.41 4.23 -12.76
C LEU A 27 15.04 3.64 -13.15
N THR A 28 13.99 4.09 -12.45
CA THR A 28 12.62 3.91 -12.90
C THR A 28 12.37 4.71 -14.20
N SER A 29 11.17 4.62 -14.78
CA SER A 29 10.80 5.59 -15.82
C SER A 29 10.71 7.01 -15.23
N PRO A 30 11.01 8.05 -16.01
CA PRO A 30 10.72 9.42 -15.58
C PRO A 30 9.25 9.55 -15.20
N MET A 31 8.91 10.42 -14.25
CA MET A 31 7.54 10.60 -13.78
C MET A 31 7.04 12.02 -14.00
N ALA A 32 5.73 12.16 -14.20
CA ALA A 32 5.05 13.44 -14.25
C ALA A 32 3.68 13.38 -13.58
N TYR A 33 3.18 14.55 -13.16
CA TYR A 33 1.79 14.70 -12.73
C TYR A 33 0.87 14.76 -13.92
N THR A 34 -0.32 14.16 -13.78
CA THR A 34 -1.32 14.11 -14.84
C THR A 34 -1.85 15.51 -15.14
N GLN A 35 -1.72 15.95 -16.39
CA GLN A 35 -2.37 17.17 -16.87
C GLN A 35 -3.79 16.86 -17.34
N LEU A 36 -4.70 17.82 -17.20
CA LEU A 36 -6.05 17.68 -17.73
C LEU A 36 -6.02 17.85 -19.25
N TYR A 37 -6.74 16.99 -19.97
CA TYR A 37 -6.85 17.05 -21.42
C TYR A 37 -8.30 16.81 -21.87
N GLY A 38 -8.61 17.22 -23.11
CA GLY A 38 -9.92 16.98 -23.73
C GLY A 38 -11.09 17.46 -22.87
N ASN A 39 -12.07 16.58 -22.65
CA ASN A 39 -13.28 16.92 -21.90
C ASN A 39 -13.04 17.17 -20.41
N LEU A 40 -11.91 16.73 -19.85
CA LEU A 40 -11.54 17.05 -18.46
C LEU A 40 -11.13 18.53 -18.33
N SER A 41 -10.42 19.08 -19.32
CA SER A 41 -10.10 20.51 -19.37
C SER A 41 -11.37 21.36 -19.60
N VAL A 42 -12.32 20.84 -20.39
CA VAL A 42 -13.64 21.48 -20.55
C VAL A 42 -14.41 21.48 -19.23
N ALA A 43 -14.41 20.36 -18.49
CA ALA A 43 -15.04 20.27 -17.17
C ALA A 43 -14.42 21.26 -16.18
N ALA A 44 -13.09 21.41 -16.16
CA ALA A 44 -12.40 22.39 -15.33
C ALA A 44 -12.86 23.83 -15.64
N ASN A 45 -12.98 24.18 -16.93
CA ASN A 45 -13.49 25.50 -17.34
C ASN A 45 -14.93 25.72 -16.88
N LEU A 46 -15.82 24.73 -17.04
CA LEU A 46 -17.21 24.83 -16.59
C LEU A 46 -17.32 25.01 -15.07
N ILE A 47 -16.47 24.31 -14.30
CA ILE A 47 -16.39 24.50 -12.84
C ILE A 47 -15.98 25.93 -12.52
N LYS A 48 -14.93 26.44 -13.16
CA LYS A 48 -14.46 27.81 -12.94
C LYS A 48 -15.54 28.84 -13.29
N ASP A 49 -16.18 28.69 -14.45
CA ASP A 49 -17.25 29.59 -14.90
C ASP A 49 -18.42 29.60 -13.91
N TYR A 50 -18.78 28.44 -13.35
CA TYR A 50 -19.81 28.34 -12.32
C TYR A 50 -19.38 28.98 -11.00
N GLN A 51 -18.13 28.80 -10.56
CA GLN A 51 -17.61 29.41 -9.34
C GLN A 51 -17.55 30.93 -9.43
N ASP A 52 -17.17 31.46 -10.60
CA ASP A 52 -17.14 32.91 -10.83
C ASP A 52 -18.55 33.49 -10.96
N ASN A 53 -19.46 32.78 -11.63
CA ASN A 53 -20.83 33.22 -11.89
C ASN A 53 -21.83 32.03 -11.80
N PRO A 54 -22.32 31.70 -10.59
CA PRO A 54 -23.20 30.56 -10.37
C PRO A 54 -24.45 30.63 -11.25
N ASN A 55 -24.65 29.63 -12.10
CA ASN A 55 -25.83 29.55 -12.96
C ASN A 55 -26.17 28.09 -13.32
N ASP A 56 -27.48 27.80 -13.36
CA ASP A 56 -27.98 26.44 -13.60
C ASP A 56 -27.60 25.90 -14.98
N ARG A 57 -27.42 26.78 -15.97
CA ARG A 57 -27.07 26.37 -17.33
C ARG A 57 -25.67 25.78 -17.39
N THR A 58 -24.68 26.39 -16.74
CA THR A 58 -23.31 25.86 -16.68
C THR A 58 -23.28 24.53 -15.94
N ALA A 59 -24.01 24.41 -14.84
CA ALA A 59 -24.13 23.15 -14.11
C ALA A 59 -24.79 22.04 -14.96
N GLU A 60 -25.81 22.37 -15.76
CA GLU A 60 -26.44 21.41 -16.68
C GLU A 60 -25.51 20.97 -17.80
N VAL A 61 -24.73 21.89 -18.38
CA VAL A 61 -23.72 21.53 -19.39
C VAL A 61 -22.67 20.60 -18.79
N LEU A 62 -22.20 20.88 -17.58
CA LEU A 62 -21.27 20.00 -16.87
C LEU A 62 -21.90 18.63 -16.61
N ARG A 63 -23.15 18.58 -16.13
CA ARG A 63 -23.88 17.35 -15.88
C ARG A 63 -23.97 16.48 -17.14
N GLN A 64 -24.34 17.07 -18.26
CA GLN A 64 -24.41 16.36 -19.54
C GLN A 64 -23.03 15.85 -19.98
N LEU A 65 -21.97 16.64 -19.81
CA LEU A 65 -20.60 16.22 -20.10
C LEU A 65 -20.19 14.99 -19.27
N ILE A 66 -20.50 14.97 -17.97
CA ILE A 66 -20.21 13.82 -17.10
C ILE A 66 -20.95 12.57 -17.56
N ILE A 67 -22.23 12.69 -17.95
CA ILE A 67 -23.06 11.57 -18.38
C ILE A 67 -22.63 11.04 -19.75
N ASP A 68 -22.35 11.92 -20.71
CA ASP A 68 -21.99 11.56 -22.09
C ASP A 68 -20.61 10.90 -22.19
N ASN A 69 -19.73 11.16 -21.23
CA ASN A 69 -18.37 10.60 -21.19
C ASN A 69 -18.21 9.46 -20.16
N ASP A 70 -19.31 8.96 -19.59
CA ASP A 70 -19.30 7.87 -18.61
C ASP A 70 -18.46 8.13 -17.35
N TYR A 71 -18.27 9.40 -16.98
CA TYR A 71 -17.49 9.77 -15.78
C TYR A 71 -18.28 9.62 -14.47
N SER A 72 -19.55 9.20 -14.51
CA SER A 72 -20.37 9.05 -13.30
C SER A 72 -19.74 8.10 -12.28
N THR A 73 -19.19 6.98 -12.74
CA THR A 73 -18.55 5.97 -11.87
C THR A 73 -17.28 6.52 -11.21
N ASN A 74 -16.52 7.39 -11.88
CA ASN A 74 -15.37 8.07 -11.30
C ASN A 74 -15.75 9.02 -10.15
N LEU A 75 -17.00 9.50 -10.11
CA LEU A 75 -17.54 10.29 -9.00
C LEU A 75 -18.08 9.42 -7.85
N GLY A 76 -18.05 8.09 -8.01
CA GLY A 76 -18.68 7.13 -7.11
C GLY A 76 -20.21 7.12 -7.21
N LEU A 77 -20.77 7.45 -8.38
CA LEU A 77 -22.21 7.63 -8.57
C LEU A 77 -22.72 6.90 -9.81
N SER A 78 -23.98 6.47 -9.78
CA SER A 78 -24.71 6.04 -10.96
C SER A 78 -25.11 7.23 -11.84
N LYS A 79 -25.41 6.96 -13.12
CA LYS A 79 -25.90 7.99 -14.04
C LYS A 79 -27.19 8.65 -13.55
N ASP A 80 -28.06 7.89 -12.87
CA ASP A 80 -29.33 8.43 -12.37
C ASP A 80 -29.14 9.31 -11.14
N GLU A 81 -28.19 8.98 -10.25
CA GLU A 81 -27.80 9.87 -9.16
C GLU A 81 -27.27 11.20 -9.71
N VAL A 82 -26.38 11.16 -10.71
CA VAL A 82 -25.81 12.37 -11.34
C VAL A 82 -26.90 13.30 -11.91
N LYS A 83 -27.97 12.75 -12.50
CA LYS A 83 -29.09 13.54 -13.04
C LYS A 83 -29.81 14.35 -11.96
N THR A 84 -29.83 13.86 -10.72
CA THR A 84 -30.59 14.45 -9.61
C THR A 84 -29.75 15.29 -8.66
N LEU A 85 -28.42 15.28 -8.79
CA LEU A 85 -27.50 16.07 -7.96
C LEU A 85 -27.79 17.57 -8.08
N SER A 86 -27.74 18.26 -6.93
CA SER A 86 -27.70 19.72 -6.91
C SER A 86 -26.45 20.22 -7.66
N ALA A 87 -26.54 21.43 -8.22
CA ALA A 87 -25.45 22.04 -8.96
C ALA A 87 -24.17 22.13 -8.11
N ASP A 88 -24.26 22.61 -6.87
CA ASP A 88 -23.10 22.76 -5.99
C ASP A 88 -22.44 21.42 -5.64
N LEU A 89 -23.23 20.37 -5.40
CA LEU A 89 -22.70 19.04 -5.09
C LEU A 89 -22.06 18.39 -6.32
N LEU A 90 -22.67 18.56 -7.50
CA LEU A 90 -22.08 18.12 -8.77
C LEU A 90 -20.71 18.80 -8.98
N ILE A 91 -20.65 20.13 -8.83
CA ILE A 91 -19.42 20.91 -8.99
C ILE A 91 -18.35 20.44 -8.01
N SER A 92 -18.71 20.26 -6.74
CA SER A 92 -17.80 19.74 -5.72
C SER A 92 -17.26 18.35 -6.07
N LYS A 93 -18.13 17.40 -6.43
CA LYS A 93 -17.75 16.03 -6.79
C LYS A 93 -16.83 15.99 -8.01
N VAL A 94 -17.16 16.73 -9.07
CA VAL A 94 -16.33 16.79 -10.27
C VAL A 94 -15.00 17.47 -9.98
N ASN A 95 -14.98 18.55 -9.20
CA ASN A 95 -13.74 19.21 -8.81
C ASN A 95 -12.83 18.27 -8.00
N SER A 96 -13.37 17.48 -7.07
CA SER A 96 -12.62 16.45 -6.35
C SER A 96 -12.05 15.38 -7.29
N PHE A 97 -12.82 14.93 -8.27
CA PHE A 97 -12.34 13.98 -9.29
C PHE A 97 -11.20 14.56 -10.13
N LEU A 98 -11.34 15.78 -10.66
CA LEU A 98 -10.27 16.44 -11.42
C LEU A 98 -9.01 16.66 -10.57
N THR A 99 -9.19 17.03 -9.30
CA THR A 99 -8.09 17.21 -8.34
C THR A 99 -7.36 15.89 -8.09
N ALA A 100 -8.08 14.79 -7.90
CA ALA A 100 -7.49 13.46 -7.75
C ALA A 100 -6.67 13.05 -8.98
N MET A 101 -7.21 13.29 -10.19
CA MET A 101 -6.50 13.05 -11.45
C MET A 101 -5.20 13.86 -11.50
N GLN A 102 -5.23 15.17 -11.29
CA GLN A 102 -4.04 16.03 -11.34
C GLN A 102 -3.00 15.72 -10.26
N SER A 103 -3.43 15.09 -9.16
CA SER A 103 -2.54 14.69 -8.07
C SER A 103 -1.92 13.30 -8.29
N THR A 104 -2.28 12.62 -9.38
CA THR A 104 -1.76 11.30 -9.72
C THR A 104 -0.50 11.44 -10.59
N LEU A 105 0.59 10.81 -10.13
CA LEU A 105 1.82 10.64 -10.89
C LEU A 105 1.68 9.47 -11.87
N TYR A 106 2.38 9.55 -13.00
CA TYR A 106 2.46 8.47 -13.99
C TYR A 106 3.83 8.43 -14.67
N PRO A 107 4.28 7.26 -15.17
CA PRO A 107 5.53 7.14 -15.89
C PRO A 107 5.45 7.76 -17.31
N LEU A 108 6.47 8.54 -17.67
CA LEU A 108 6.72 9.09 -18.99
C LEU A 108 7.62 8.16 -19.80
N GLY A 109 7.02 7.18 -20.46
CA GLY A 109 7.74 6.25 -21.33
C GLY A 109 8.58 5.22 -20.57
N LEU A 110 9.73 4.86 -21.13
CA LEU A 110 10.60 3.80 -20.61
C LEU A 110 12.01 4.34 -20.37
N HIS A 111 12.62 3.92 -19.26
CA HIS A 111 14.06 4.09 -19.07
C HIS A 111 14.84 3.13 -19.99
N ALA A 112 15.92 3.64 -20.57
CA ALA A 112 16.86 2.85 -21.37
C ALA A 112 18.27 3.01 -20.78
N LEU A 113 18.93 1.87 -20.53
CA LEU A 113 20.25 1.83 -19.90
C LEU A 113 21.27 2.67 -20.68
N GLY A 114 21.96 3.57 -19.98
CA GLY A 114 22.96 4.44 -20.57
C GLY A 114 22.41 5.57 -21.44
N GLN A 115 21.09 5.71 -21.56
CA GLN A 115 20.46 6.82 -22.25
C GLN A 115 20.08 7.92 -21.26
N TYR A 116 20.66 9.11 -21.44
CA TYR A 116 20.28 10.28 -20.65
C TYR A 116 18.81 10.64 -20.90
N TRP A 117 18.12 10.96 -19.82
CA TRP A 117 16.77 11.52 -19.88
C TRP A 117 16.75 12.86 -20.59
N SER A 118 15.63 13.17 -21.24
CA SER A 118 15.46 14.50 -21.82
C SER A 118 15.35 15.56 -20.73
N GLU A 119 15.58 16.82 -21.07
CA GLU A 119 15.38 17.94 -20.14
C GLU A 119 13.96 17.97 -19.56
N GLN A 120 12.96 17.57 -20.37
CA GLN A 120 11.57 17.52 -19.95
C GLN A 120 11.35 16.43 -18.91
N ASP A 121 11.94 15.25 -19.11
CA ASP A 121 11.83 14.10 -18.20
C ASP A 121 12.48 14.39 -16.84
N ILE A 122 13.66 15.00 -16.87
CA ILE A 122 14.37 15.46 -15.66
C ILE A 122 13.54 16.52 -14.94
N ALA A 123 13.08 17.55 -15.65
CA ALA A 123 12.31 18.64 -15.05
C ALA A 123 11.00 18.15 -14.43
N SER A 124 10.31 17.22 -15.10
CA SER A 124 9.06 16.64 -14.62
C SER A 124 9.27 15.79 -13.37
N THR A 125 10.27 14.89 -13.40
CA THR A 125 10.56 13.98 -12.29
C THR A 125 11.08 14.72 -11.07
N VAL A 126 12.02 15.65 -11.24
CA VAL A 126 12.59 16.43 -10.13
C VAL A 126 11.54 17.37 -9.55
N SER A 127 10.62 17.91 -10.36
CA SER A 127 9.48 18.68 -9.82
C SER A 127 8.54 17.82 -8.98
N ALA A 128 8.31 16.57 -9.38
CA ALA A 128 7.58 15.60 -8.57
C ALA A 128 8.33 15.21 -7.29
N MET A 129 9.67 15.06 -7.34
CA MET A 129 10.46 14.83 -6.14
C MET A 129 10.32 16.00 -5.15
N LEU A 130 10.33 17.23 -5.65
CA LEU A 130 10.24 18.45 -4.84
C LEU A 130 8.82 18.83 -4.38
N SER A 131 7.79 18.06 -4.75
CA SER A 131 6.42 18.28 -4.26
C SER A 131 6.11 17.54 -2.94
N TYR A 132 7.05 16.72 -2.47
CA TYR A 132 7.00 16.08 -1.16
C TYR A 132 7.64 16.95 -0.08
N ASP A 133 7.22 16.75 1.16
CA ASP A 133 7.74 17.47 2.31
C ASP A 133 9.07 16.88 2.77
N TYR A 134 10.14 17.69 2.76
CA TYR A 134 11.42 17.32 3.37
C TYR A 134 11.74 18.23 4.56
N VAL A 135 11.97 17.65 5.72
CA VAL A 135 12.32 18.40 6.92
C VAL A 135 13.80 18.78 6.88
N LEU A 136 14.10 20.07 7.00
CA LEU A 136 15.48 20.57 7.13
C LEU A 136 16.10 20.08 8.44
N GLU A 137 17.43 19.86 8.44
CA GLU A 137 18.19 19.55 9.64
C GLU A 137 17.88 20.56 10.77
N ASN A 138 17.77 20.07 12.01
CA ASN A 138 17.39 20.86 13.18
C ASN A 138 15.98 21.50 13.14
N ASN A 139 15.06 20.95 12.34
CA ASN A 139 13.64 21.35 12.28
C ASN A 139 13.44 22.83 11.87
N GLN A 140 14.32 23.33 10.99
CA GLN A 140 14.32 24.74 10.56
C GLN A 140 13.28 25.09 9.49
N GLY A 141 12.49 24.11 9.03
CA GLY A 141 11.44 24.29 8.04
C GLY A 141 11.17 23.02 7.24
N VAL A 142 10.14 23.08 6.39
CA VAL A 142 9.78 22.01 5.45
C VAL A 142 9.99 22.52 4.03
N ILE A 143 10.78 21.78 3.25
CA ILE A 143 11.02 22.01 1.84
C ILE A 143 9.86 21.38 1.06
N ASN A 144 9.12 22.18 0.30
CA ASN A 144 8.14 21.71 -0.67
C ASN A 144 7.93 22.80 -1.74
N LEU A 145 8.41 22.56 -2.96
CA LEU A 145 8.37 23.54 -4.05
C LEU A 145 6.92 23.91 -4.41
N PHE A 146 6.01 22.96 -4.40
CA PHE A 146 4.61 23.21 -4.77
C PHE A 146 3.95 24.10 -3.71
N SER A 147 4.19 23.84 -2.43
CA SER A 147 3.69 24.67 -1.34
C SER A 147 4.26 26.09 -1.38
N GLU A 148 5.57 26.24 -1.62
CA GLU A 148 6.21 27.55 -1.76
C GLU A 148 5.59 28.36 -2.92
N LEU A 149 5.44 27.74 -4.10
CA LEU A 149 4.87 28.41 -5.27
C LEU A 149 3.36 28.69 -5.10
N SER A 150 2.61 27.80 -4.46
CA SER A 150 1.18 27.98 -4.19
C SER A 150 0.94 29.19 -3.27
N ASN A 151 1.72 29.27 -2.19
CA ASN A 151 1.66 30.40 -1.28
C ASN A 151 2.09 31.69 -1.98
N TYR A 152 3.12 31.62 -2.81
CA TYR A 152 3.62 32.76 -3.56
C TYR A 152 2.58 33.36 -4.53
N TYR A 153 2.04 32.54 -5.44
CA TYR A 153 1.16 32.99 -6.52
C TYR A 153 -0.30 33.18 -6.09
N TYR A 154 -0.78 32.37 -5.15
CA TYR A 154 -2.20 32.33 -4.77
C TYR A 154 -2.47 32.56 -3.29
N SER A 155 -1.42 32.55 -2.44
CA SER A 155 -1.57 32.67 -0.97
C SER A 155 -2.52 31.62 -0.40
N LYS A 156 -2.46 30.41 -0.97
CA LYS A 156 -3.24 29.22 -0.62
C LYS A 156 -2.29 28.03 -0.43
N GLY A 157 -2.71 27.04 0.35
CA GLY A 157 -2.06 25.74 0.34
C GLY A 157 -2.27 25.05 -1.01
N TYR A 158 -1.33 24.18 -1.42
CA TYR A 158 -1.45 23.46 -2.69
C TYR A 158 -2.76 22.65 -2.77
N ASN A 159 -3.21 22.11 -1.64
CA ASN A 159 -4.46 21.35 -1.56
C ASN A 159 -5.72 22.18 -1.84
N ASP A 160 -5.67 23.49 -1.58
CA ASP A 160 -6.80 24.41 -1.73
C ASP A 160 -6.86 25.07 -3.12
N LEU A 161 -5.91 24.74 -4.00
CA LEU A 161 -5.86 25.27 -5.36
C LEU A 161 -6.93 24.62 -6.24
N SER A 162 -7.56 25.46 -7.08
CA SER A 162 -8.37 25.01 -8.20
C SER A 162 -7.52 24.26 -9.25
N ALA A 163 -8.19 23.54 -10.15
CA ALA A 163 -7.51 22.76 -11.18
C ALA A 163 -6.54 23.60 -12.06
N PHE A 164 -6.92 24.83 -12.42
CA PHE A 164 -6.08 25.72 -13.21
C PHE A 164 -4.92 26.30 -12.41
N GLU A 165 -5.15 26.65 -11.14
CA GLU A 165 -4.09 27.11 -10.26
C GLU A 165 -3.03 26.01 -10.07
N ARG A 166 -3.46 24.75 -9.90
CA ARG A 166 -2.55 23.58 -9.84
C ARG A 166 -1.74 23.40 -11.11
N GLU A 167 -2.39 23.47 -12.27
CA GLU A 167 -1.71 23.36 -13.56
C GLU A 167 -0.69 24.50 -13.75
N PHE A 168 -1.02 25.71 -13.32
CA PHE A 168 -0.08 26.83 -13.32
C PHE A 168 1.12 26.58 -12.41
N ILE A 169 0.90 26.11 -11.18
CA ILE A 169 1.99 25.75 -10.26
C ILE A 169 2.88 24.66 -10.85
N LEU A 170 2.28 23.61 -11.42
CA LEU A 170 3.03 22.52 -12.05
C LEU A 170 3.95 23.03 -13.16
N ASN A 171 3.42 23.84 -14.08
CA ASN A 171 4.19 24.43 -15.18
C ASN A 171 5.30 25.35 -14.66
N LYS A 172 5.06 26.12 -13.58
CA LYS A 172 6.09 26.95 -12.97
C LYS A 172 7.18 26.14 -12.28
N SER A 173 6.83 25.05 -11.61
CA SER A 173 7.82 24.11 -11.08
C SER A 173 8.71 23.57 -12.19
N TYR A 174 8.11 23.19 -13.34
CA TYR A 174 8.85 22.69 -14.50
C TYR A 174 9.83 23.74 -15.05
N ASP A 175 9.40 24.98 -15.23
CA ASP A 175 10.26 26.08 -15.71
C ASP A 175 11.46 26.34 -14.78
N ILE A 176 11.22 26.31 -13.46
CA ILE A 176 12.24 26.53 -12.44
C ILE A 176 13.26 25.40 -12.45
N VAL A 177 12.80 24.14 -12.41
CA VAL A 177 13.69 22.97 -12.42
C VAL A 177 14.45 22.88 -13.73
N LYS A 178 13.82 23.19 -14.87
CA LYS A 178 14.51 23.26 -16.16
C LYS A 178 15.63 24.32 -16.16
N SER A 179 15.44 25.43 -15.47
CA SER A 179 16.49 26.44 -15.29
C SER A 179 17.70 25.89 -14.51
N LEU A 180 17.48 25.05 -13.49
CA LEU A 180 18.55 24.40 -12.71
C LEU A 180 19.38 23.38 -13.52
N ILE A 181 18.91 22.96 -14.70
CA ILE A 181 19.70 22.13 -15.62
C ILE A 181 20.91 22.92 -16.15
N TYR A 182 20.72 24.21 -16.42
CA TYR A 182 21.74 25.05 -17.07
C TYR A 182 22.49 25.98 -16.11
N TRP A 183 21.88 26.31 -14.96
CA TRP A 183 22.41 27.30 -14.01
C TRP A 183 22.51 26.69 -12.61
N ASP A 184 23.41 27.23 -11.78
CA ASP A 184 23.49 26.86 -10.37
C ASP A 184 22.30 27.41 -9.56
N SER A 185 22.04 26.80 -8.39
CA SER A 185 20.92 27.14 -7.52
C SER A 185 20.94 28.60 -7.07
N GLN A 186 22.13 29.18 -6.81
CA GLN A 186 22.27 30.57 -6.38
C GLN A 186 21.90 31.53 -7.51
N THR A 187 22.35 31.27 -8.74
CA THR A 187 22.00 32.13 -9.89
C THR A 187 20.49 32.12 -10.16
N VAL A 188 19.84 30.95 -10.09
CA VAL A 188 18.36 30.87 -10.25
C VAL A 188 17.65 31.57 -9.10
N TYR A 189 18.12 31.39 -7.87
CA TYR A 189 17.59 32.07 -6.69
C TYR A 189 17.68 33.59 -6.81
N ASP A 190 18.84 34.13 -7.19
CA ASP A 190 19.07 35.57 -7.33
C ASP A 190 18.18 36.17 -8.43
N LEU A 191 18.02 35.46 -9.55
CA LEU A 191 17.15 35.88 -10.64
C LEU A 191 15.68 35.98 -10.19
N LEU A 192 15.16 34.96 -9.48
CA LEU A 192 13.77 34.95 -9.03
C LEU A 192 13.53 35.92 -7.86
N SER A 193 14.49 36.00 -6.92
CA SER A 193 14.42 36.89 -5.77
C SER A 193 14.53 38.37 -6.14
N SER A 194 15.32 38.70 -7.16
CA SER A 194 15.40 40.07 -7.69
C SER A 194 14.13 40.50 -8.41
N GLN A 195 13.42 39.56 -9.03
CA GLN A 195 12.10 39.81 -9.62
C GLN A 195 11.02 39.96 -8.55
N ASN A 196 11.13 39.25 -7.43
CA ASN A 196 10.18 39.35 -6.32
C ASN A 196 10.77 38.94 -4.97
N SER A 197 10.69 39.83 -3.98
CA SER A 197 11.25 39.62 -2.65
C SER A 197 10.60 38.49 -1.84
N LYS A 198 9.44 37.97 -2.24
CA LYS A 198 8.84 36.78 -1.57
C LYS A 198 9.67 35.51 -1.78
N PHE A 199 10.43 35.41 -2.88
CA PHE A 199 11.36 34.30 -3.11
C PHE A 199 12.65 34.43 -2.31
N ALA A 200 12.92 35.60 -1.73
CA ALA A 200 14.13 35.86 -0.94
C ALA A 200 14.04 35.23 0.46
N ASN A 201 13.88 33.91 0.51
CA ASN A 201 13.77 33.13 1.72
C ASN A 201 14.70 31.88 1.65
N PRO A 202 15.25 31.43 2.79
CA PRO A 202 16.24 30.35 2.81
C PRO A 202 15.63 28.98 2.46
N ILE A 203 14.33 28.77 2.68
CA ILE A 203 13.65 27.51 2.34
C ILE A 203 13.59 27.34 0.83
N PHE A 204 13.30 28.41 0.09
CA PHE A 204 13.27 28.38 -1.37
C PHE A 204 14.67 28.12 -1.96
N LEU A 205 15.73 28.74 -1.42
CA LEU A 205 17.09 28.42 -1.84
C LEU A 205 17.42 26.93 -1.59
N ALA A 206 17.08 26.40 -0.41
CA ALA A 206 17.26 24.99 -0.10
C ALA A 206 16.47 24.07 -1.06
N CYS A 207 15.26 24.46 -1.48
CA CYS A 207 14.51 23.75 -2.53
C CYS A 207 15.29 23.67 -3.84
N LEU A 208 15.91 24.78 -4.27
CA LEU A 208 16.69 24.84 -5.51
C LEU A 208 17.99 24.03 -5.42
N GLU A 209 18.67 24.07 -4.28
CA GLU A 209 19.87 23.25 -4.02
C GLU A 209 19.53 21.76 -4.06
N LEU A 210 18.41 21.36 -3.43
CA LEU A 210 17.93 19.99 -3.45
C LEU A 210 17.56 19.55 -4.87
N GLY A 211 16.85 20.40 -5.62
CA GLY A 211 16.54 20.17 -7.02
C GLY A 211 17.80 19.98 -7.87
N LYS A 212 18.81 20.82 -7.69
CA LYS A 212 20.09 20.69 -8.39
C LYS A 212 20.79 19.38 -8.08
N LYS A 213 20.84 19.00 -6.79
CA LYS A 213 21.37 17.71 -6.34
C LYS A 213 20.67 16.53 -7.02
N TYR A 214 19.34 16.54 -7.11
CA TYR A 214 18.59 15.47 -7.77
C TYR A 214 18.84 15.39 -9.27
N ILE A 215 18.93 16.52 -9.97
CA ILE A 215 19.32 16.56 -11.39
C ILE A 215 20.69 15.90 -11.59
N ASP A 216 21.67 16.25 -10.76
CA ASP A 216 23.02 15.73 -10.87
C ASP A 216 23.07 14.22 -10.57
N LEU A 217 22.32 13.76 -9.55
CA LEU A 217 22.22 12.34 -9.20
C LEU A 217 21.52 11.49 -10.27
N ILE A 218 20.46 11.99 -10.91
CA ILE A 218 19.78 11.31 -12.03
C ILE A 218 20.74 11.18 -13.22
N ASN A 219 21.45 12.25 -13.58
CA ASN A 219 22.43 12.20 -14.67
C ASN A 219 23.60 11.26 -14.35
N PHE A 220 24.07 11.27 -13.11
CA PHE A 220 25.13 10.37 -12.67
C PHE A 220 24.67 8.90 -12.69
N SER A 221 23.43 8.63 -12.30
CA SER A 221 22.81 7.30 -12.31
C SER A 221 22.89 6.61 -13.68
N VAL A 222 22.52 7.30 -14.75
CA VAL A 222 22.59 6.80 -16.14
C VAL A 222 24.00 6.34 -16.52
N LYS A 223 25.02 7.10 -16.11
CA LYS A 223 26.43 6.74 -16.35
C LYS A 223 26.85 5.58 -15.45
N ASN A 224 26.49 5.64 -14.17
CA ASN A 224 26.89 4.69 -13.15
C ASN A 224 26.35 3.28 -13.42
N GLU A 225 25.13 3.16 -13.94
CA GLU A 225 24.53 1.89 -14.38
C GLU A 225 25.44 1.09 -15.33
N LEU A 226 26.06 1.77 -16.30
CA LEU A 226 26.98 1.15 -17.26
C LEU A 226 28.38 0.92 -16.67
N ASP A 227 28.91 1.90 -15.93
CA ASP A 227 30.24 1.78 -15.32
C ASP A 227 30.29 0.60 -14.35
N VAL A 228 29.26 0.46 -13.52
CA VAL A 228 29.13 -0.62 -12.54
C VAL A 228 28.92 -1.97 -13.21
N MET A 229 28.22 -2.01 -14.36
CA MET A 229 28.15 -3.22 -15.17
C MET A 229 29.53 -3.65 -15.65
N ILE A 230 30.34 -2.73 -16.16
CA ILE A 230 31.71 -3.03 -16.57
C ILE A 230 32.57 -3.47 -15.38
N ASP A 231 32.44 -2.83 -14.22
CA ASP A 231 33.13 -3.25 -13.00
C ASP A 231 32.72 -4.67 -12.57
N GLY A 232 31.42 -4.96 -12.56
CA GLY A 232 30.90 -6.29 -12.26
C GLY A 232 31.38 -7.36 -13.24
N LEU A 233 31.45 -7.06 -14.54
CA LEU A 233 31.97 -7.98 -15.56
C LEU A 233 33.47 -8.23 -15.39
N ASN A 234 34.20 -7.25 -14.88
CA ASN A 234 35.62 -7.37 -14.54
C ASN A 234 35.86 -8.02 -13.17
N GLY A 235 34.83 -8.55 -12.50
CA GLY A 235 34.93 -9.21 -11.20
C GLY A 235 35.26 -8.26 -10.05
N ARG A 236 35.00 -6.95 -10.21
CA ARG A 236 35.18 -5.96 -9.14
C ARG A 236 33.97 -5.95 -8.21
N TYR A 237 34.17 -5.34 -7.05
CA TYR A 237 33.10 -5.10 -6.09
C TYR A 237 32.07 -4.14 -6.66
N VAL A 238 30.80 -4.55 -6.67
CA VAL A 238 29.66 -3.69 -6.99
C VAL A 238 29.15 -3.05 -5.70
N PRO A 239 29.14 -1.70 -5.57
CA PRO A 239 28.65 -1.01 -4.38
C PRO A 239 27.21 -1.40 -4.04
N VAL A 240 26.92 -1.56 -2.76
CA VAL A 240 25.56 -1.82 -2.27
C VAL A 240 24.78 -0.50 -2.14
N GLY A 241 23.46 -0.57 -2.27
CA GLY A 241 22.57 0.58 -2.12
C GLY A 241 21.16 0.14 -1.76
N GLU A 242 20.34 1.10 -1.31
CA GLU A 242 18.93 0.84 -1.01
C GLU A 242 18.12 0.74 -2.31
N GLY A 243 17.00 0.00 -2.25
CA GLY A 243 15.95 0.06 -3.26
C GLY A 243 14.77 0.91 -2.78
N GLY A 244 13.98 1.42 -3.72
CA GLY A 244 12.82 2.25 -3.43
C GLY A 244 12.38 3.10 -4.63
N GLU A 245 11.24 3.75 -4.49
CA GLU A 245 10.67 4.62 -5.52
C GLU A 245 11.40 5.99 -5.49
N VAL A 246 11.88 6.45 -6.65
CA VAL A 246 12.80 7.61 -6.76
C VAL A 246 12.15 8.93 -6.35
N VAL A 247 10.85 9.10 -6.61
CA VAL A 247 10.11 10.31 -6.28
C VAL A 247 9.87 10.41 -4.77
N ILE A 248 9.47 9.31 -4.13
CA ILE A 248 9.13 9.28 -2.69
C ILE A 248 10.37 9.14 -1.81
N LYS A 249 11.37 8.37 -2.26
CA LYS A 249 12.62 8.10 -1.52
C LYS A 249 13.85 8.43 -2.37
N PRO A 250 14.15 9.73 -2.64
CA PRO A 250 15.31 10.13 -3.45
C PRO A 250 16.68 9.64 -2.95
N ALA A 251 16.78 9.21 -1.69
CA ALA A 251 18.00 8.64 -1.12
C ALA A 251 18.48 7.36 -1.83
N VAL A 252 17.63 6.72 -2.64
CA VAL A 252 18.03 5.58 -3.50
C VAL A 252 18.95 5.98 -4.65
N LEU A 253 19.03 7.28 -4.95
CA LEU A 253 19.94 7.79 -5.96
C LEU A 253 21.35 7.98 -5.39
N PRO A 254 22.41 7.69 -6.16
CA PRO A 254 22.35 7.26 -7.56
C PRO A 254 22.08 5.74 -7.70
N THR A 255 21.50 5.35 -8.83
CA THR A 255 21.37 3.93 -9.22
C THR A 255 22.72 3.39 -9.70
N GLY A 256 22.77 2.12 -10.13
CA GLY A 256 24.02 1.39 -10.37
C GLY A 256 24.53 0.72 -9.08
N THR A 257 23.63 0.24 -8.23
CA THR A 257 23.97 -0.38 -6.95
C THR A 257 23.42 -1.79 -6.83
N ASN A 258 24.11 -2.62 -6.05
CA ASN A 258 23.68 -3.95 -5.68
C ASN A 258 22.69 -3.88 -4.52
N MET A 259 21.41 -3.70 -4.86
CA MET A 259 20.32 -3.46 -3.91
C MET A 259 20.30 -4.45 -2.74
N PHE A 260 20.05 -3.94 -1.54
CA PHE A 260 19.73 -4.74 -0.36
C PHE A 260 18.33 -4.41 0.16
N GLN A 261 17.74 -5.38 0.85
CA GLN A 261 16.42 -5.26 1.46
C GLN A 261 16.50 -4.65 2.86
N ASP A 262 15.36 -4.17 3.36
CA ASP A 262 15.12 -4.00 4.78
C ASP A 262 15.49 -5.24 5.62
N GLN A 263 15.73 -5.02 6.91
CA GLN A 263 15.76 -6.13 7.85
C GLN A 263 14.31 -6.46 8.25
N SER A 264 13.82 -7.63 7.86
CA SER A 264 12.44 -8.04 8.19
C SER A 264 12.15 -7.98 9.70
N SER A 265 13.15 -8.17 10.56
CA SER A 265 12.97 -8.06 12.01
C SER A 265 12.72 -6.63 12.52
N GLU A 266 12.91 -5.61 11.70
CA GLU A 266 12.66 -4.20 12.02
C GLU A 266 11.24 -3.76 11.63
N LEU A 267 10.52 -4.60 10.87
CA LEU A 267 9.16 -4.31 10.41
C LEU A 267 8.06 -4.97 11.27
N PRO A 268 6.90 -4.32 11.42
CA PRO A 268 6.61 -2.97 10.96
C PRO A 268 7.32 -1.87 11.77
N THR A 269 7.62 -0.73 11.14
CA THR A 269 8.19 0.44 11.84
C THR A 269 7.15 1.12 12.73
N MET A 270 7.58 2.00 13.64
CA MET A 270 6.66 2.75 14.49
C MET A 270 5.84 3.75 13.66
N GLU A 271 6.45 4.32 12.63
CA GLU A 271 5.86 5.23 11.67
C GLU A 271 4.78 4.51 10.85
N ALA A 272 5.09 3.32 10.33
CA ALA A 272 4.12 2.47 9.63
C ALA A 272 2.94 2.08 10.54
N TRP A 273 3.20 1.82 11.83
CA TRP A 273 2.14 1.56 12.82
C TRP A 273 1.21 2.76 13.03
N GLU A 274 1.76 3.97 13.14
CA GLU A 274 0.93 5.18 13.29
C GLU A 274 0.12 5.46 12.01
N TYR A 275 0.72 5.28 10.83
CA TYR A 275 0.01 5.39 9.56
C TYR A 275 -1.08 4.33 9.40
N ALA A 276 -0.85 3.11 9.87
CA ALA A 276 -1.79 2.00 9.78
C ALA A 276 -3.12 2.25 10.51
N LYS A 277 -3.14 3.10 11.56
CA LYS A 277 -4.39 3.51 12.21
C LYS A 277 -5.28 4.30 11.26
N THR A 278 -4.67 5.20 10.48
CA THR A 278 -5.35 5.95 9.42
C THR A 278 -5.81 5.00 8.30
N LEU A 279 -4.94 4.09 7.86
CA LEU A 279 -5.31 3.08 6.85
C LEU A 279 -6.48 2.20 7.30
N ALA A 280 -6.54 1.82 8.59
CA ALA A 280 -7.65 1.05 9.13
C ALA A 280 -8.97 1.86 9.08
N LEU A 281 -8.93 3.16 9.43
CA LEU A 281 -10.11 4.01 9.31
C LEU A 281 -10.55 4.19 7.86
N LEU A 282 -9.61 4.38 6.92
CA LEU A 282 -9.91 4.47 5.50
C LEU A 282 -10.50 3.17 4.96
N THR A 283 -9.98 2.02 5.40
CA THR A 283 -10.50 0.69 5.06
C THR A 283 -11.95 0.51 5.50
N LEU A 284 -12.29 1.04 6.68
CA LEU A 284 -13.64 0.93 7.24
C LEU A 284 -14.60 2.06 6.79
N ALA A 285 -14.08 3.14 6.20
CA ALA A 285 -14.85 4.35 5.91
C ALA A 285 -16.03 4.11 4.96
N ASP A 286 -15.85 3.21 3.99
CA ASP A 286 -16.89 2.87 3.01
C ASP A 286 -17.69 1.60 3.40
N LEU A 287 -17.54 1.12 4.63
CA LEU A 287 -18.20 -0.08 5.15
C LEU A 287 -19.25 0.29 6.22
N ASN A 288 -19.80 -0.72 6.89
CA ASN A 288 -20.82 -0.55 7.93
C ASN A 288 -20.41 -1.19 9.27
N ASP A 289 -21.01 -0.76 10.39
CA ASP A 289 -20.69 -1.29 11.74
C ASP A 289 -21.10 -2.78 11.93
N THR A 290 -21.76 -3.38 10.94
CA THR A 290 -22.04 -4.82 10.89
C THR A 290 -20.97 -5.62 10.14
N THR A 291 -19.89 -4.98 9.69
CA THR A 291 -18.77 -5.65 9.03
C THR A 291 -18.06 -6.56 10.04
N GLU A 292 -18.18 -7.87 9.85
CA GLU A 292 -17.57 -8.86 10.75
C GLU A 292 -16.18 -9.28 10.28
N LYS A 293 -15.99 -9.32 8.95
CA LYS A 293 -14.77 -9.79 8.30
C LYS A 293 -14.46 -9.03 7.01
N ILE A 294 -13.18 -8.85 6.74
CA ILE A 294 -12.66 -8.37 5.45
C ILE A 294 -11.57 -9.32 4.92
N ILE A 295 -11.28 -9.26 3.63
CA ILE A 295 -10.13 -9.94 3.03
C ILE A 295 -9.07 -8.88 2.68
N MET A 296 -7.84 -9.08 3.12
CA MET A 296 -6.72 -8.16 2.88
C MET A 296 -5.59 -8.85 2.12
N GLY A 297 -5.25 -8.29 0.97
CA GLY A 297 -4.08 -8.64 0.17
C GLY A 297 -2.82 -7.95 0.69
N ILE A 298 -1.73 -8.70 0.86
CA ILE A 298 -0.43 -8.16 1.27
C ILE A 298 0.67 -8.74 0.36
N TRP A 299 1.29 -7.88 -0.46
CA TRP A 299 2.46 -8.26 -1.24
C TRP A 299 3.78 -7.90 -0.58
N CYS A 300 4.81 -8.62 -1.00
CA CYS A 300 6.18 -8.39 -0.54
C CYS A 300 6.73 -7.04 -0.97
N VAL A 301 6.52 -6.65 -2.23
CA VAL A 301 7.03 -5.39 -2.77
C VAL A 301 6.37 -4.19 -2.10
N GLU A 302 5.11 -4.33 -1.69
CA GLU A 302 4.40 -3.30 -0.96
C GLU A 302 4.90 -3.19 0.47
N THR A 303 5.06 -4.32 1.16
CA THR A 303 5.62 -4.39 2.53
C THR A 303 6.99 -3.74 2.62
N ALA A 304 7.82 -3.91 1.57
CA ALA A 304 9.15 -3.30 1.48
C ALA A 304 9.13 -1.78 1.27
N ARG A 305 8.02 -1.22 0.80
CA ARG A 305 7.86 0.21 0.47
C ARG A 305 7.07 0.97 1.52
N ASP A 306 6.14 0.29 2.20
CA ASP A 306 5.29 0.87 3.25
C ASP A 306 5.78 0.57 4.67
N ASP A 307 6.96 -0.06 4.80
CA ASP A 307 7.58 -0.46 6.07
C ASP A 307 6.65 -1.32 6.95
N GLY A 308 5.79 -2.13 6.34
CA GLY A 308 4.85 -3.02 7.02
C GLY A 308 3.56 -2.33 7.47
N ALA A 309 3.13 -1.26 6.79
CA ALA A 309 1.89 -0.55 7.13
C ALA A 309 0.66 -1.46 7.02
N LEU A 310 0.52 -2.26 5.95
CA LEU A 310 -0.61 -3.21 5.85
C LEU A 310 -0.60 -4.29 6.93
N VAL A 311 0.58 -4.82 7.29
CA VAL A 311 0.71 -5.76 8.42
C VAL A 311 0.20 -5.10 9.71
N SER A 312 0.58 -3.85 9.94
CA SER A 312 0.10 -3.05 11.07
C SER A 312 -1.41 -2.78 11.01
N THR A 313 -1.99 -2.60 9.82
CA THR A 313 -3.44 -2.42 9.63
C THR A 313 -4.20 -3.67 10.06
N VAL A 314 -3.74 -4.87 9.67
CA VAL A 314 -4.31 -6.14 10.16
C VAL A 314 -4.24 -6.20 11.68
N LEU A 315 -3.08 -5.90 12.28
CA LEU A 315 -2.91 -5.91 13.73
C LEU A 315 -3.90 -4.93 14.42
N TYR A 316 -4.06 -3.72 13.90
CA TYR A 316 -4.96 -2.72 14.48
C TYR A 316 -6.44 -3.11 14.37
N LEU A 317 -6.86 -3.72 13.27
CA LEU A 317 -8.23 -4.25 13.11
C LEU A 317 -8.54 -5.37 14.11
N LEU A 318 -7.55 -6.23 14.39
CA LEU A 318 -7.61 -7.26 15.44
C LEU A 318 -7.49 -6.68 16.86
N GLY A 319 -7.12 -5.41 16.99
CA GLY A 319 -6.87 -4.71 18.25
C GLY A 319 -5.59 -5.17 18.95
N MET A 320 -4.51 -5.28 18.16
CA MET A 320 -3.17 -5.69 18.56
C MET A 320 -2.15 -4.64 18.11
N LYS A 321 -1.10 -4.46 18.91
CA LYS A 321 -0.01 -3.51 18.66
C LYS A 321 1.34 -4.25 18.58
N PRO A 322 2.20 -3.99 17.59
CA PRO A 322 3.56 -4.51 17.58
C PRO A 322 4.36 -4.05 18.81
N VAL A 323 5.34 -4.84 19.23
CA VAL A 323 6.22 -4.50 20.35
C VAL A 323 7.64 -4.34 19.83
N TRP A 324 8.21 -3.16 20.01
CA TRP A 324 9.57 -2.82 19.61
C TRP A 324 10.54 -2.89 20.79
N THR A 325 11.72 -3.44 20.53
CA THR A 325 12.83 -3.50 21.49
C THR A 325 14.10 -2.95 20.87
N ASP A 326 14.91 -2.26 21.68
CA ASP A 326 16.22 -1.78 21.25
C ASP A 326 17.10 -2.95 20.82
N SER A 327 17.76 -2.80 19.68
CA SER A 327 18.69 -3.79 19.18
C SER A 327 19.93 -3.15 18.59
N SER A 328 21.09 -3.52 19.14
CA SER A 328 22.40 -3.18 18.60
C SER A 328 22.61 -3.63 17.15
N SER A 329 21.87 -4.65 16.69
CA SER A 329 21.95 -5.14 15.30
C SER A 329 21.08 -4.37 14.30
N ALA A 330 20.29 -3.40 14.76
CA ALA A 330 19.33 -2.66 13.94
C ALA A 330 19.75 -1.19 13.65
N GLY A 331 20.91 -0.75 14.14
CA GLY A 331 21.43 0.59 13.88
C GLY A 331 22.06 1.25 15.10
N TYR A 332 22.93 2.22 14.84
CA TYR A 332 23.58 3.06 15.84
C TYR A 332 23.46 4.53 15.46
N ASP A 333 23.39 5.42 16.45
CA ASP A 333 23.65 6.85 16.21
C ASP A 333 25.16 7.12 16.02
N ASP A 334 25.50 8.34 15.66
CA ASP A 334 26.89 8.81 15.52
C ASP A 334 27.71 8.70 16.82
N GLU A 335 27.03 8.49 17.95
CA GLU A 335 27.61 8.35 19.29
C GLU A 335 27.80 6.87 19.69
N GLY A 336 27.36 5.93 18.85
CA GLY A 336 27.50 4.49 19.05
C GLY A 336 26.43 3.88 19.98
N ASN A 337 25.32 4.56 20.23
CA ASN A 337 24.17 4.00 20.94
C ASN A 337 23.22 3.27 19.97
N PRO A 338 22.66 2.10 20.34
CA PRO A 338 21.68 1.43 19.50
C PRO A 338 20.44 2.31 19.25
N THR A 339 20.20 2.69 18.00
CA THR A 339 19.01 3.44 17.59
C THR A 339 17.94 2.55 16.99
N GLY A 340 18.35 1.41 16.43
CA GLY A 340 17.47 0.50 15.73
C GLY A 340 16.52 -0.29 16.64
N LYS A 341 15.30 -0.50 16.14
CA LYS A 341 14.24 -1.23 16.83
C LYS A 341 13.97 -2.56 16.12
N LYS A 342 13.84 -3.64 16.89
CA LYS A 342 13.31 -4.92 16.38
C LYS A 342 11.93 -5.19 16.90
N VAL A 343 11.10 -5.84 16.08
CA VAL A 343 9.74 -6.23 16.41
C VAL A 343 9.71 -7.65 16.96
N GLY A 344 9.09 -7.80 18.13
CA GLY A 344 8.83 -9.10 18.74
C GLY A 344 7.69 -9.84 18.05
N ALA A 345 7.75 -11.18 18.03
CA ALA A 345 6.72 -12.03 17.42
C ALA A 345 5.36 -12.03 18.17
N MET A 346 5.31 -11.47 19.39
CA MET A 346 4.13 -11.48 20.25
C MET A 346 3.60 -10.06 20.42
N PRO A 347 2.37 -9.77 19.97
CA PRO A 347 1.83 -8.41 20.02
C PRO A 347 1.34 -8.04 21.42
N GLN A 348 1.20 -6.73 21.66
CA GLN A 348 0.53 -6.17 22.81
C GLN A 348 -0.97 -6.00 22.53
N VAL A 349 -1.82 -6.31 23.51
CA VAL A 349 -3.27 -6.10 23.42
C VAL A 349 -3.62 -4.62 23.46
N ILE A 350 -4.48 -4.18 22.54
CA ILE A 350 -5.24 -2.93 22.64
C ILE A 350 -6.63 -3.27 23.18
N LYS A 351 -7.10 -2.52 24.18
CA LYS A 351 -8.46 -2.68 24.70
C LYS A 351 -9.48 -2.14 23.69
N LEU A 352 -10.69 -2.68 23.71
CA LEU A 352 -11.77 -2.21 22.82
C LEU A 352 -11.98 -0.69 22.97
N GLU A 353 -12.04 -0.16 24.18
CA GLU A 353 -12.21 1.28 24.46
C GLU A 353 -11.14 2.19 23.82
N ASP A 354 -9.93 1.66 23.57
CA ASP A 354 -8.80 2.40 23.00
C ASP A 354 -8.72 2.28 21.47
N LEU A 355 -9.61 1.49 20.85
CA LEU A 355 -9.68 1.34 19.39
C LEU A 355 -10.47 2.47 18.77
N THR A 356 -9.82 3.24 17.91
CA THR A 356 -10.52 4.22 17.07
C THR A 356 -11.22 3.48 15.94
N ARG A 357 -12.50 3.80 15.74
CA ARG A 357 -13.38 3.30 14.68
C ARG A 357 -14.07 4.48 14.01
N PRO A 358 -14.66 4.31 12.81
CA PRO A 358 -15.44 5.37 12.20
C PRO A 358 -16.55 5.87 13.14
N ASP A 359 -16.91 7.14 13.01
CA ASP A 359 -17.87 7.77 13.91
C ASP A 359 -19.19 6.98 13.96
N GLY A 360 -19.65 6.68 15.18
CA GLY A 360 -20.87 5.91 15.43
C GLY A 360 -20.71 4.39 15.41
N TRP A 361 -19.54 3.86 15.08
CA TRP A 361 -19.28 2.42 15.15
C TRP A 361 -19.01 1.95 16.58
N ALA A 362 -19.39 0.71 16.86
CA ALA A 362 -19.01 0.03 18.07
C ALA A 362 -17.52 -0.37 18.03
N HIS A 363 -16.90 -0.40 19.21
CA HIS A 363 -15.49 -0.74 19.35
C HIS A 363 -15.31 -2.27 19.31
N LYS A 364 -15.20 -2.82 18.09
CA LYS A 364 -15.11 -4.27 17.85
C LYS A 364 -13.77 -4.70 17.25
N ARG A 365 -13.40 -5.97 17.47
CA ARG A 365 -12.31 -6.66 16.74
C ARG A 365 -12.86 -7.22 15.44
N ILE A 366 -12.35 -6.74 14.32
CA ILE A 366 -12.77 -7.15 12.98
C ILE A 366 -11.88 -8.34 12.57
N ASP A 367 -12.50 -9.43 12.09
CA ASP A 367 -11.73 -10.56 11.56
C ASP A 367 -11.15 -10.20 10.19
N VAL A 368 -9.99 -10.75 9.86
CA VAL A 368 -9.30 -10.46 8.59
C VAL A 368 -8.82 -11.77 8.00
N THR A 369 -9.08 -12.01 6.72
CA THR A 369 -8.40 -13.07 5.97
C THR A 369 -7.28 -12.46 5.15
N VAL A 370 -6.06 -12.91 5.37
CA VAL A 370 -4.85 -12.34 4.76
C VAL A 370 -4.40 -13.22 3.60
N ILE A 371 -4.33 -12.64 2.41
CA ILE A 371 -3.78 -13.27 1.21
C ILE A 371 -2.42 -12.68 0.93
N THR A 372 -1.39 -13.52 0.94
CA THR A 372 0.00 -13.08 0.75
C THR A 372 0.60 -13.62 -0.54
N SER A 373 1.58 -12.90 -1.08
CA SER A 373 2.43 -13.42 -2.16
C SER A 373 3.39 -14.50 -1.66
N GLY A 374 3.85 -15.39 -2.56
CA GLY A 374 4.94 -16.33 -2.24
C GLY A 374 6.25 -15.63 -1.83
N LEU A 375 6.48 -14.41 -2.34
CA LEU A 375 7.59 -13.56 -1.94
C LEU A 375 7.49 -13.11 -0.48
N PHE A 376 6.29 -12.72 -0.05
CA PHE A 376 6.05 -12.25 1.32
C PHE A 376 6.34 -13.37 2.32
N ARG A 377 5.87 -14.59 2.03
CA ARG A 377 6.20 -15.79 2.81
C ARG A 377 7.72 -15.96 2.99
N ASP A 378 8.50 -15.78 1.92
CA ASP A 378 9.95 -16.03 1.96
C ASP A 378 10.74 -14.91 2.67
N LEU A 379 10.28 -13.66 2.53
CA LEU A 379 11.02 -12.47 2.98
C LEU A 379 10.53 -11.94 4.34
N TYR A 380 9.25 -12.14 4.66
CA TYR A 380 8.56 -11.58 5.83
C TYR A 380 7.87 -12.66 6.68
N SER A 381 8.50 -13.82 6.82
CA SER A 381 7.94 -14.94 7.61
C SER A 381 7.69 -14.58 9.08
N SER A 382 8.51 -13.70 9.65
CA SER A 382 8.33 -13.12 10.98
C SER A 382 7.00 -12.36 11.11
N GLN A 383 6.58 -11.64 10.06
CA GLN A 383 5.33 -10.88 10.04
C GLN A 383 4.13 -11.84 9.98
N SER A 384 4.22 -12.94 9.24
CA SER A 384 3.20 -14.00 9.29
C SER A 384 3.03 -14.57 10.69
N ILE A 385 4.14 -14.83 11.40
CA ILE A 385 4.10 -15.32 12.78
C ILE A 385 3.51 -14.27 13.74
N LEU A 386 3.87 -12.99 13.57
CA LEU A 386 3.31 -11.88 14.35
C LEU A 386 1.78 -11.79 14.18
N MET A 387 1.29 -11.87 12.94
CA MET A 387 -0.14 -11.86 12.64
C MET A 387 -0.85 -13.12 13.17
N ASP A 388 -0.29 -14.33 13.00
CA ASP A 388 -0.86 -15.57 13.56
C ASP A 388 -1.01 -15.47 15.09
N ASN A 389 0.00 -14.95 15.78
CA ASN A 389 -0.10 -14.70 17.21
C ASN A 389 -1.15 -13.64 17.55
N ALA A 390 -1.33 -12.61 16.72
CA ALA A 390 -2.40 -11.63 16.89
C ALA A 390 -3.79 -12.27 16.85
N TYR A 391 -4.06 -13.18 15.91
CA TYR A 391 -5.34 -13.92 15.87
C TYR A 391 -5.55 -14.76 17.14
N ARG A 392 -4.52 -15.49 17.58
CA ARG A 392 -4.60 -16.32 18.79
C ARG A 392 -4.86 -15.49 20.05
N VAL A 393 -4.21 -14.35 20.16
CA VAL A 393 -4.43 -13.41 21.26
C VAL A 393 -5.82 -12.77 21.15
N ALA A 394 -6.31 -12.48 19.95
CA ALA A 394 -7.66 -11.95 19.73
C ALA A 394 -8.72 -12.97 20.17
N LEU A 395 -8.56 -14.25 19.85
CA LEU A 395 -9.40 -15.34 20.39
C LEU A 395 -9.34 -15.40 21.92
N ALA A 396 -8.13 -15.27 22.51
CA ALA A 396 -7.95 -15.32 23.95
C ALA A 396 -8.74 -14.24 24.70
N ARG A 397 -8.99 -13.09 24.05
CA ARG A 397 -9.79 -12.01 24.65
C ARG A 397 -11.21 -12.42 25.03
N SER A 398 -11.77 -13.43 24.39
CA SER A 398 -13.11 -13.96 24.69
C SER A 398 -13.10 -15.31 25.42
N TYR A 399 -11.92 -15.79 25.83
CA TYR A 399 -11.74 -17.11 26.46
C TYR A 399 -12.65 -17.33 27.68
N LEU A 400 -12.75 -16.37 28.60
CA LEU A 400 -13.61 -16.51 29.79
C LEU A 400 -15.10 -16.48 29.43
N THR A 401 -15.48 -15.74 28.39
CA THR A 401 -16.86 -15.71 27.88
C THR A 401 -17.24 -17.09 27.32
N MET A 402 -16.34 -17.69 26.54
CA MET A 402 -16.53 -19.02 25.94
C MET A 402 -16.59 -20.12 27.00
N THR A 403 -15.64 -20.14 27.94
CA THR A 403 -15.53 -21.18 28.97
C THR A 403 -16.63 -21.10 30.04
N ARG A 404 -17.27 -19.95 30.23
CA ARG A 404 -18.44 -19.79 31.10
C ARG A 404 -19.76 -20.13 30.41
N ASN A 405 -19.77 -20.24 29.07
CA ASN A 405 -20.96 -20.60 28.32
C ASN A 405 -21.19 -22.12 28.37
N ALA A 406 -22.20 -22.54 29.14
CA ALA A 406 -22.52 -23.94 29.35
C ALA A 406 -22.88 -24.68 28.04
N THR A 407 -23.50 -24.01 27.08
CA THR A 407 -23.85 -24.60 25.79
C THR A 407 -22.60 -24.89 24.97
N LEU A 408 -21.67 -23.94 24.85
CA LEU A 408 -20.42 -24.14 24.13
C LEU A 408 -19.55 -25.22 24.80
N MET A 409 -19.39 -25.14 26.12
CA MET A 409 -18.54 -26.07 26.87
C MET A 409 -19.14 -27.46 27.09
N SER A 410 -20.39 -27.70 26.66
CA SER A 410 -20.97 -29.05 26.61
C SER A 410 -20.30 -29.93 25.54
N ASN A 411 -19.65 -29.33 24.54
CA ASN A 411 -18.88 -30.04 23.53
C ASN A 411 -17.41 -30.21 24.00
N PRO A 412 -16.97 -31.43 24.36
CA PRO A 412 -15.61 -31.66 24.86
C PRO A 412 -14.54 -31.43 23.79
N GLN A 413 -14.85 -31.67 22.51
CA GLN A 413 -13.91 -31.46 21.41
C GLN A 413 -13.69 -29.96 21.14
N LEU A 414 -14.74 -29.14 21.27
CA LEU A 414 -14.59 -27.68 21.17
C LEU A 414 -13.71 -27.14 22.32
N LYS A 415 -13.88 -27.67 23.53
CA LYS A 415 -13.03 -27.31 24.67
C LYS A 415 -11.58 -27.72 24.42
N GLU A 416 -11.32 -28.94 23.98
CA GLU A 416 -9.97 -29.42 23.64
C GLU A 416 -9.30 -28.54 22.59
N ALA A 417 -10.03 -28.18 21.52
CA ALA A 417 -9.56 -27.28 20.48
C ALA A 417 -9.15 -25.90 21.03
N LEU A 418 -9.97 -25.33 21.92
CA LEU A 418 -9.72 -24.03 22.52
C LEU A 418 -8.47 -24.05 23.41
N GLU A 419 -8.36 -25.06 24.28
CA GLU A 419 -7.21 -25.21 25.19
C GLU A 419 -5.90 -25.38 24.41
N ALA A 420 -5.90 -26.12 23.30
CA ALA A 420 -4.72 -26.29 22.46
C ALA A 420 -4.23 -24.96 21.86
N VAL A 421 -5.15 -24.14 21.32
CA VAL A 421 -4.80 -22.81 20.78
C VAL A 421 -4.30 -21.89 21.90
N MET A 422 -4.94 -21.88 23.07
CA MET A 422 -4.54 -21.05 24.22
C MET A 422 -3.18 -21.45 24.79
N GLN A 423 -2.89 -22.75 24.88
CA GLN A 423 -1.60 -23.25 25.34
C GLN A 423 -0.47 -22.77 24.43
N SER A 424 -0.70 -22.67 23.12
CA SER A 424 0.30 -22.19 22.15
C SER A 424 0.78 -20.75 22.39
N ILE A 425 0.02 -19.95 23.15
CA ILE A 425 0.35 -18.57 23.55
C ILE A 425 0.48 -18.41 25.07
N ASN A 426 0.58 -19.53 25.81
CA ASN A 426 0.63 -19.54 27.27
C ASN A 426 -0.51 -18.74 27.93
N TYR A 427 -1.72 -18.80 27.36
CA TYR A 427 -2.89 -18.05 27.82
C TYR A 427 -2.68 -16.52 27.89
N TYR A 428 -1.71 -15.98 27.13
CA TYR A 428 -1.50 -14.55 27.06
C TYR A 428 -2.73 -13.84 26.49
N GLY A 429 -3.10 -12.72 27.11
CA GLY A 429 -4.24 -11.92 26.68
C GLY A 429 -5.62 -12.45 27.07
N VAL A 430 -5.74 -13.51 27.87
CA VAL A 430 -7.06 -14.03 28.31
C VAL A 430 -7.95 -12.94 28.93
N SER A 431 -9.20 -12.85 28.48
CA SER A 431 -10.22 -11.95 29.04
C SER A 431 -11.64 -12.45 28.82
N ASN A 432 -12.63 -11.58 29.05
CA ASN A 432 -14.06 -11.84 29.01
C ASN A 432 -14.80 -10.91 28.03
N GLU A 433 -14.16 -10.53 26.92
CA GLU A 433 -14.82 -9.74 25.87
C GLU A 433 -16.02 -10.53 25.32
N ALA A 434 -17.12 -9.83 25.04
CA ALA A 434 -18.32 -10.44 24.50
C ALA A 434 -18.06 -10.96 23.08
N LEU A 435 -18.74 -12.04 22.69
CA LEU A 435 -18.60 -12.59 21.33
C LEU A 435 -19.09 -11.60 20.26
N SER A 436 -20.07 -10.75 20.60
CA SER A 436 -20.58 -9.69 19.71
C SER A 436 -19.58 -8.58 19.42
N ASP A 437 -18.50 -8.48 20.21
CA ASP A 437 -17.47 -7.45 20.07
C ASP A 437 -16.16 -8.03 19.50
N ASN A 438 -16.13 -9.34 19.24
CA ASN A 438 -14.94 -10.08 18.82
C ASN A 438 -15.26 -11.12 17.75
N TYR A 439 -15.27 -10.67 16.49
CA TYR A 439 -15.61 -11.50 15.34
C TYR A 439 -14.60 -12.62 15.10
N VAL A 440 -13.34 -12.46 15.50
CA VAL A 440 -12.33 -13.55 15.46
C VAL A 440 -12.79 -14.72 16.34
N ALA A 441 -13.26 -14.46 17.56
CA ALA A 441 -13.73 -15.50 18.45
C ALA A 441 -15.05 -16.13 17.98
N GLN A 442 -15.96 -15.32 17.45
CA GLN A 442 -17.23 -15.81 16.88
C GLN A 442 -16.97 -16.77 15.70
N HIS A 443 -16.20 -16.34 14.70
CA HIS A 443 -15.90 -17.17 13.55
C HIS A 443 -15.08 -18.41 13.92
N TRP A 444 -14.15 -18.30 14.88
CA TRP A 444 -13.39 -19.46 15.35
C TRP A 444 -14.29 -20.57 15.91
N ILE A 445 -15.36 -20.22 16.65
CA ILE A 445 -16.32 -21.19 17.18
C ILE A 445 -17.06 -21.87 16.02
N GLU A 446 -17.61 -21.08 15.10
CA GLU A 446 -18.37 -21.57 13.95
C GLU A 446 -17.53 -22.48 13.06
N ASP A 447 -16.30 -22.07 12.76
CA ASP A 447 -15.34 -22.82 11.96
C ASP A 447 -14.90 -24.11 12.66
N THR A 448 -14.57 -24.05 13.96
CA THR A 448 -14.17 -25.25 14.71
C THR A 448 -15.29 -26.28 14.72
N LEU A 449 -16.53 -25.86 14.99
CA LEU A 449 -17.69 -26.76 14.97
C LEU A 449 -17.92 -27.36 13.58
N TYR A 450 -17.73 -26.58 12.52
CA TYR A 450 -17.81 -27.09 11.16
C TYR A 450 -16.71 -28.14 10.88
N TYR A 451 -15.45 -27.84 11.21
CA TYR A 451 -14.35 -28.76 10.97
C TYR A 451 -14.52 -30.08 11.74
N LEU A 452 -15.01 -30.02 12.98
CA LEU A 452 -15.40 -31.21 13.74
C LEU A 452 -16.50 -32.01 13.03
N SER A 453 -17.50 -31.34 12.44
CA SER A 453 -18.60 -32.00 11.74
C SER A 453 -18.16 -32.73 10.46
N VAL A 454 -17.09 -32.27 9.81
CA VAL A 454 -16.48 -32.94 8.64
C VAL A 454 -15.36 -33.91 9.03
N GLY A 455 -15.20 -34.20 10.33
CA GLY A 455 -14.35 -35.29 10.82
C GLY A 455 -12.92 -34.89 11.22
N TYR A 456 -12.61 -33.60 11.33
CA TYR A 456 -11.30 -33.19 11.85
C TYR A 456 -11.21 -33.49 13.35
N ASN A 457 -10.01 -33.83 13.82
CA ASN A 457 -9.77 -33.95 15.26
C ASN A 457 -9.80 -32.56 15.92
N ALA A 458 -10.05 -32.51 17.23
CA ALA A 458 -10.25 -31.26 17.97
C ALA A 458 -9.10 -30.26 17.81
N THR A 459 -7.87 -30.69 18.08
CA THR A 459 -6.68 -29.84 17.97
C THR A 459 -6.51 -29.28 16.57
N TYR A 460 -6.61 -30.12 15.53
CA TYR A 460 -6.48 -29.67 14.14
C TYR A 460 -7.63 -28.76 13.71
N ALA A 461 -8.87 -29.04 14.16
CA ALA A 461 -10.03 -28.20 13.90
C ALA A 461 -9.83 -26.79 14.47
N GLY A 462 -9.34 -26.67 15.71
CA GLY A 462 -9.02 -25.39 16.35
C GLY A 462 -7.89 -24.63 15.65
N GLU A 463 -6.86 -25.34 15.20
CA GLU A 463 -5.75 -24.77 14.43
C GLU A 463 -6.18 -24.29 13.03
N CYS A 464 -7.01 -25.06 12.33
CA CYS A 464 -7.62 -24.65 11.06
C CYS A 464 -8.52 -23.42 11.24
N ALA A 465 -9.33 -23.40 12.31
CA ALA A 465 -10.26 -22.31 12.59
C ALA A 465 -9.58 -21.00 12.97
N ILE A 466 -8.37 -21.02 13.57
CA ILE A 466 -7.64 -19.79 13.91
C ILE A 466 -6.72 -19.31 12.77
N THR A 467 -6.45 -20.17 11.79
CA THR A 467 -5.61 -19.82 10.64
C THR A 467 -6.34 -18.86 9.72
N ARG A 468 -5.68 -17.75 9.39
CA ARG A 468 -6.22 -16.67 8.54
C ARG A 468 -5.25 -16.18 7.47
N ILE A 469 -4.08 -16.79 7.33
CA ILE A 469 -3.03 -16.35 6.40
C ILE A 469 -2.81 -17.43 5.35
N PHE A 470 -2.97 -17.04 4.08
CA PHE A 470 -2.90 -17.92 2.92
C PHE A 470 -1.92 -17.38 1.88
N ALA A 471 -1.30 -18.28 1.13
CA ALA A 471 -0.36 -17.92 0.05
C ALA A 471 -0.27 -19.06 -0.99
N PRO A 472 0.44 -18.84 -2.12
CA PRO A 472 0.82 -19.94 -3.01
C PRO A 472 1.57 -21.07 -2.28
N PRO A 473 1.68 -22.26 -2.88
CA PRO A 473 2.34 -23.41 -2.27
C PRO A 473 3.78 -23.10 -1.88
N ASN A 474 4.27 -23.70 -0.79
CA ASN A 474 5.64 -23.50 -0.34
C ASN A 474 6.64 -23.86 -1.45
N GLY A 475 7.54 -22.92 -1.80
CA GLY A 475 8.47 -23.06 -2.92
C GLY A 475 7.95 -22.61 -4.29
N ASP A 476 6.66 -22.23 -4.40
CA ASP A 476 6.03 -21.73 -5.64
C ASP A 476 5.50 -20.28 -5.47
N TYR A 477 5.12 -19.62 -6.58
CA TYR A 477 4.79 -18.18 -6.70
C TYR A 477 3.61 -17.94 -7.63
N GLY A 478 2.90 -16.84 -7.43
CA GLY A 478 1.77 -16.46 -8.27
C GLY A 478 0.53 -17.28 -7.96
N ALA A 479 -0.62 -16.65 -8.13
CA ALA A 479 -1.92 -17.30 -8.06
C ALA A 479 -2.24 -18.09 -9.33
N GLY A 480 -1.50 -17.88 -10.43
CA GLY A 480 -1.54 -18.69 -11.65
C GLY A 480 -2.72 -18.42 -12.58
N ILE A 481 -3.54 -17.43 -12.27
CA ILE A 481 -4.63 -16.92 -13.10
C ILE A 481 -4.09 -16.19 -14.33
N SER A 482 -3.01 -15.41 -14.23
CA SER A 482 -2.40 -14.75 -15.40
C SER A 482 -1.98 -15.77 -16.46
N LYS A 483 -1.44 -16.90 -16.03
CA LYS A 483 -1.13 -18.05 -16.89
C LYS A 483 -2.39 -18.67 -17.51
N LEU A 484 -3.46 -18.88 -16.74
CA LEU A 484 -4.71 -19.43 -17.28
C LEU A 484 -5.42 -18.47 -18.24
N VAL A 485 -5.33 -17.16 -18.02
CA VAL A 485 -5.84 -16.15 -18.96
C VAL A 485 -5.07 -16.21 -20.28
N SER A 486 -3.74 -16.40 -20.24
CA SER A 486 -2.94 -16.63 -21.45
C SER A 486 -3.30 -17.93 -22.18
N MET A 487 -3.92 -18.89 -21.47
CA MET A 487 -4.38 -20.18 -21.95
C MET A 487 -5.91 -20.24 -22.03
N SER A 488 -6.56 -19.18 -22.53
CA SER A 488 -8.02 -19.05 -22.54
C SER A 488 -8.81 -20.19 -23.21
N TRP A 489 -8.16 -21.06 -23.98
CA TRP A 489 -8.76 -22.27 -24.54
C TRP A 489 -8.88 -23.45 -23.56
N THR A 490 -8.36 -23.33 -22.33
CA THR A 490 -8.38 -24.42 -21.32
C THR A 490 -9.53 -24.29 -20.32
N TRP A 491 -10.32 -23.22 -20.38
CA TRP A 491 -11.47 -23.00 -19.51
C TRP A 491 -12.65 -22.40 -20.27
N ASN A 492 -13.87 -22.63 -19.77
CA ASN A 492 -15.11 -22.19 -20.45
C ASN A 492 -15.80 -21.03 -19.73
N ASP A 493 -15.61 -20.90 -18.42
CA ASP A 493 -16.24 -19.89 -17.57
C ASP A 493 -15.34 -19.54 -16.38
N THR A 494 -15.69 -18.48 -15.65
CA THR A 494 -14.90 -17.96 -14.53
C THR A 494 -14.95 -18.84 -13.29
N SER A 495 -15.92 -19.76 -13.15
CA SER A 495 -15.97 -20.66 -11.99
C SER A 495 -14.83 -21.68 -12.04
N GLN A 496 -14.40 -22.10 -13.23
CA GLN A 496 -13.19 -22.92 -13.38
C GLN A 496 -11.91 -22.19 -12.95
N LEU A 497 -11.85 -20.87 -13.14
CA LEU A 497 -10.74 -20.05 -12.64
C LEU A 497 -10.79 -19.89 -11.12
N ALA A 498 -11.99 -19.71 -10.56
CA ALA A 498 -12.22 -19.68 -9.11
C ALA A 498 -11.81 -21.00 -8.43
N ASP A 499 -12.21 -22.15 -8.98
CA ASP A 499 -11.83 -23.47 -8.47
C ASP A 499 -10.31 -23.67 -8.48
N PHE A 500 -9.65 -23.24 -9.55
CA PHE A 500 -8.18 -23.28 -9.64
C PHE A 500 -7.53 -22.39 -8.59
N TYR A 501 -8.01 -21.15 -8.45
CA TYR A 501 -7.50 -20.21 -7.46
C TYR A 501 -7.64 -20.77 -6.04
N LEU A 502 -8.81 -21.30 -5.70
CA LEU A 502 -9.10 -21.90 -4.39
C LEU A 502 -8.13 -23.05 -4.08
N GLY A 503 -7.89 -23.95 -5.05
CA GLY A 503 -6.94 -25.05 -4.91
C GLY A 503 -5.48 -24.58 -4.79
N ARG A 504 -5.09 -23.56 -5.57
CA ARG A 504 -3.71 -23.07 -5.61
C ARG A 504 -3.34 -22.20 -4.42
N MET A 505 -4.23 -21.33 -3.98
CA MET A 505 -3.98 -20.36 -2.91
C MET A 505 -4.35 -20.87 -1.52
N GLY A 506 -5.07 -21.99 -1.42
CA GLY A 506 -5.50 -22.59 -0.17
C GLY A 506 -4.40 -23.29 0.63
N ASN A 507 -3.26 -22.64 0.85
CA ASN A 507 -2.17 -23.15 1.68
C ASN A 507 -2.04 -22.31 2.95
N MET A 508 -2.06 -22.97 4.10
CA MET A 508 -2.06 -22.36 5.42
C MET A 508 -0.66 -21.93 5.85
N TYR A 509 -0.54 -20.72 6.37
CA TYR A 509 0.67 -20.19 6.99
C TYR A 509 0.39 -19.70 8.42
N SER A 510 0.99 -20.37 9.40
CA SER A 510 0.92 -20.04 10.81
C SER A 510 2.22 -20.44 11.48
N LYS A 511 2.36 -20.20 12.79
CA LYS A 511 3.55 -20.69 13.52
C LYS A 511 3.64 -22.23 13.58
N ASN A 512 2.53 -22.92 13.35
CA ASN A 512 2.43 -24.38 13.44
C ASN A 512 2.41 -25.08 12.08
N TYR A 513 1.92 -24.41 11.03
CA TYR A 513 1.79 -24.95 9.68
C TYR A 513 2.40 -23.99 8.66
N TRP A 514 3.29 -24.48 7.80
CA TRP A 514 4.01 -23.65 6.84
C TRP A 514 3.87 -24.17 5.41
N GLY A 515 2.75 -23.81 4.77
CA GLY A 515 2.39 -24.24 3.42
C GLY A 515 1.60 -25.55 3.38
N ASP A 516 0.85 -25.88 4.44
CA ASP A 516 -0.03 -27.04 4.46
C ASP A 516 -1.27 -26.77 3.60
N THR A 517 -1.48 -27.58 2.56
CA THR A 517 -2.55 -27.36 1.58
C THR A 517 -3.90 -27.82 2.14
N ASN A 518 -4.82 -26.87 2.33
CA ASN A 518 -6.18 -27.13 2.76
C ASN A 518 -7.18 -26.13 2.14
N PRO A 519 -7.66 -26.38 0.90
CA PRO A 519 -8.60 -25.50 0.21
C PRO A 519 -9.95 -25.35 0.91
N LEU A 520 -10.36 -26.33 1.73
CA LEU A 520 -11.59 -26.24 2.52
C LEU A 520 -11.47 -25.16 3.59
N VAL A 521 -10.33 -25.09 4.27
CA VAL A 521 -10.05 -24.04 5.26
C VAL A 521 -10.00 -22.67 4.62
N PHE A 522 -9.42 -22.60 3.42
CA PHE A 522 -9.37 -21.37 2.65
C PHE A 522 -10.77 -20.88 2.21
N LEU A 523 -11.59 -21.79 1.68
CA LEU A 523 -12.98 -21.49 1.28
C LEU A 523 -13.77 -20.91 2.46
N ARG A 524 -13.62 -21.48 3.65
CA ARG A 524 -14.29 -20.98 4.85
C ARG A 524 -13.76 -19.64 5.33
N ALA A 525 -12.45 -19.43 5.25
CA ALA A 525 -11.86 -18.14 5.57
C ALA A 525 -12.42 -17.02 4.66
N LEU A 526 -12.66 -17.32 3.38
CA LEU A 526 -13.27 -16.39 2.41
C LEU A 526 -14.80 -16.21 2.58
N SER A 527 -15.50 -17.21 3.12
CA SER A 527 -16.96 -17.16 3.32
C SER A 527 -17.36 -16.03 4.27
N ASN A 528 -18.57 -15.45 4.18
CA ASN A 528 -19.00 -14.33 5.04
C ASN A 528 -18.12 -13.07 4.98
N SER A 529 -17.41 -12.86 3.87
CA SER A 529 -16.74 -11.60 3.54
C SER A 529 -17.11 -11.21 2.12
N ASP A 530 -17.51 -9.97 1.92
CA ASP A 530 -17.81 -9.40 0.60
C ASP A 530 -16.92 -8.19 0.28
N THR A 531 -15.84 -7.98 1.04
CA THR A 531 -14.94 -6.84 0.87
C THR A 531 -13.51 -7.33 0.68
N ILE A 532 -12.87 -6.90 -0.42
CA ILE A 532 -11.45 -7.16 -0.70
C ILE A 532 -10.68 -5.85 -0.65
N VAL A 533 -9.61 -5.83 0.13
CA VAL A 533 -8.72 -4.69 0.28
C VAL A 533 -7.34 -5.09 -0.22
N ALA A 534 -6.82 -4.36 -1.21
CA ALA A 534 -5.44 -4.45 -1.66
C ALA A 534 -4.88 -3.03 -1.71
N SER A 535 -3.59 -2.86 -1.45
CA SER A 535 -2.97 -1.56 -1.62
C SER A 535 -2.43 -1.37 -3.04
N ARG A 536 -2.08 -0.12 -3.33
CA ARG A 536 -1.18 0.26 -4.40
C ARG A 536 -0.37 1.42 -3.86
N ASN A 537 0.89 1.17 -3.50
CA ASN A 537 1.77 2.16 -2.89
C ASN A 537 2.84 2.71 -3.83
N THR A 538 2.67 2.51 -5.14
CA THR A 538 3.51 3.13 -6.18
C THR A 538 2.66 3.65 -7.34
N ASN A 539 3.14 4.72 -7.96
CA ASN A 539 2.61 5.25 -9.20
C ASN A 539 3.43 4.85 -10.44
N GLN A 540 4.52 4.08 -10.27
CA GLN A 540 5.36 3.62 -11.39
C GLN A 540 4.65 2.65 -12.32
N TYR A 541 3.69 1.89 -11.78
CA TYR A 541 2.82 1.00 -12.53
C TYR A 541 1.43 1.00 -11.91
N GLY A 542 0.41 0.84 -12.75
CA GLY A 542 -1.00 0.74 -12.41
C GLY A 542 -1.51 -0.69 -12.41
N VAL A 543 -2.81 -0.83 -12.13
CA VAL A 543 -3.51 -2.13 -12.09
C VAL A 543 -3.57 -2.84 -13.45
N LEU A 544 -3.33 -2.10 -14.55
CA LEU A 544 -3.31 -2.63 -15.91
C LEU A 544 -1.88 -2.89 -16.43
N ASP A 545 -0.85 -2.42 -15.72
CA ASP A 545 0.55 -2.53 -16.16
C ASP A 545 1.22 -3.81 -15.66
N ASN A 546 0.73 -4.39 -14.56
CA ASN A 546 1.25 -5.61 -13.95
C ASN A 546 0.16 -6.70 -13.91
N ASP A 547 0.46 -7.88 -14.44
CA ASP A 547 -0.45 -9.03 -14.44
C ASP A 547 -0.73 -9.57 -13.04
N ASP A 548 0.17 -9.36 -12.07
CA ASP A 548 0.00 -9.78 -10.68
C ASP A 548 -1.32 -9.25 -10.07
N PHE A 549 -1.76 -8.04 -10.45
CA PHE A 549 -3.00 -7.46 -9.91
C PHE A 549 -4.21 -8.34 -10.23
N PHE A 550 -4.39 -8.72 -11.49
CA PHE A 550 -5.51 -9.60 -11.85
C PHE A 550 -5.20 -11.06 -11.52
N ASP A 551 -3.92 -11.46 -11.46
CA ASP A 551 -3.49 -12.79 -11.03
C ASP A 551 -4.01 -13.09 -9.61
N TYR A 552 -3.70 -12.22 -8.66
CA TYR A 552 -4.08 -12.38 -7.26
C TYR A 552 -5.49 -11.88 -6.98
N TRP A 553 -5.81 -10.62 -7.32
CA TRP A 553 -7.05 -9.98 -6.88
C TRP A 553 -8.22 -10.26 -7.81
N GLY A 554 -7.96 -10.40 -9.11
CA GLY A 554 -8.97 -10.89 -10.06
C GLY A 554 -9.36 -12.33 -9.75
N GLY A 555 -8.38 -13.20 -9.51
CA GLY A 555 -8.60 -14.57 -9.05
C GLY A 555 -9.38 -14.66 -7.74
N LEU A 556 -8.99 -13.85 -6.75
CA LEU A 556 -9.68 -13.76 -5.46
C LEU A 556 -11.12 -13.28 -5.62
N SER A 557 -11.35 -12.23 -6.41
CA SER A 557 -12.67 -11.67 -6.65
C SER A 557 -13.62 -12.69 -7.26
N MET A 558 -13.19 -13.42 -8.30
CA MET A 558 -13.96 -14.52 -8.88
C MET A 558 -14.24 -15.64 -7.88
N THR A 559 -13.28 -15.95 -7.00
CA THR A 559 -13.45 -16.99 -5.97
C THR A 559 -14.47 -16.58 -4.91
N VAL A 560 -14.42 -15.33 -4.44
CA VAL A 560 -15.39 -14.80 -3.48
C VAL A 560 -16.77 -14.66 -4.10
N GLU A 561 -16.85 -14.27 -5.37
CA GLU A 561 -18.11 -14.23 -6.12
C GLU A 561 -18.75 -15.62 -6.24
N GLU A 562 -17.96 -16.65 -6.56
CA GLU A 562 -18.45 -18.04 -6.64
C GLU A 562 -18.95 -18.54 -5.27
N ILE A 563 -18.24 -18.22 -4.18
CA ILE A 563 -18.61 -18.64 -2.81
C ILE A 563 -19.88 -17.93 -2.33
N SER A 564 -20.00 -16.63 -2.57
CA SER A 564 -21.06 -15.79 -2.01
C SER A 564 -22.26 -15.58 -2.93
N GLY A 565 -22.11 -15.87 -4.23
CA GLY A 565 -23.09 -15.57 -5.27
C GLY A 565 -23.19 -14.08 -5.64
N LYS A 566 -22.26 -13.24 -5.16
CA LYS A 566 -22.24 -11.80 -5.42
C LYS A 566 -20.79 -11.31 -5.59
N THR A 567 -20.54 -10.48 -6.59
CA THR A 567 -19.23 -9.83 -6.75
C THR A 567 -18.86 -9.05 -5.48
N PRO A 568 -17.67 -9.30 -4.90
CA PRO A 568 -17.21 -8.55 -3.74
C PRO A 568 -16.96 -7.09 -4.09
N LYS A 569 -17.06 -6.24 -3.07
CA LYS A 569 -16.68 -4.84 -3.08
C LYS A 569 -15.16 -4.68 -3.13
#